data_AF-A0A554VRN0-F1
#
_entry.id   AF-A0A554VRN0-F1
#
_cell.length_a   1.000
_cell.length_b   1.000
_cell.length_c   1.000
_cell.angle_alpha   90.00
_cell.angle_beta   90.00
_cell.angle_gamma   90.00
#
_symmetry.space_group_name_H-M   'P 1'
#
loop_
_entity.id
_entity.type
_entity.pdbx_description
1 polymer ?
#
loop_
_entity_poly.entity_id
_entity_poly.type
_entity_poly.pdbx_seq_one_letter_code
_entity_poly.pdbx_strand_id
1 'polypeptide(L)'
;MLKALNEFTVEIKKPLKDKVTYGTLTLDIDPSFDKTRHTNRIGKVIAVPRDYVTKIKVGYEVLVVHTVLMYQVYKGVKTDPIYLMDKEKGHYRIENDLIVMYRATPQDEWQCNHIHVLVQPIKAKKEDYQIKGFSLPDNFYNTKIESNTHGYIQQYGHVKYLNDELKEQGVKKGDKVFFVDFGDYEFRLDGEVYYCMDNRDLLAVVT
;
A
#
# COMPACT_ATOMS: atom_id res chain seq x y z
N MET A 1 10.17 -28.95 6.94
CA MET A 1 9.76 -27.53 7.11
C MET A 1 10.70 -26.67 6.29
N LEU A 2 10.15 -25.81 5.42
CA LEU A 2 10.92 -24.79 4.72
C LEU A 2 11.55 -23.86 5.78
N LYS A 3 12.85 -23.63 5.73
CA LYS A 3 13.56 -22.72 6.64
C LYS A 3 14.01 -21.53 5.82
N ALA A 4 13.39 -20.37 6.03
CA ALA A 4 13.84 -19.15 5.39
C ALA A 4 14.95 -18.52 6.25
N LEU A 5 16.05 -18.12 5.60
CA LEU A 5 17.20 -17.54 6.29
C LEU A 5 16.96 -16.03 6.50
N ASN A 6 16.79 -15.30 5.39
CA ASN A 6 16.69 -13.84 5.36
C ASN A 6 15.30 -13.29 5.00
N GLU A 7 14.50 -14.05 4.24
CA GLU A 7 13.24 -13.57 3.68
C GLU A 7 12.04 -14.29 4.34
N PHE A 8 10.86 -13.70 4.25
CA PHE A 8 9.62 -14.40 4.55
C PHE A 8 9.27 -15.35 3.41
N THR A 9 8.61 -16.45 3.73
CA THR A 9 7.85 -17.21 2.72
C THR A 9 6.37 -17.00 2.95
N VAL A 10 5.70 -16.51 1.92
CA VAL A 10 4.28 -16.13 1.96
C VAL A 10 3.52 -16.86 0.86
N GLU A 11 2.41 -17.49 1.24
CA GLU A 11 1.45 -18.08 0.32
C GLU A 11 0.46 -17.01 -0.14
N ILE A 12 0.45 -16.69 -1.43
CA ILE A 12 -0.50 -15.75 -2.05
C ILE A 12 -1.31 -16.53 -3.10
N LYS A 13 -2.55 -16.85 -2.75
CA LYS A 13 -3.49 -17.52 -3.65
C LYS A 13 -4.26 -16.49 -4.47
N LYS A 14 -4.43 -16.78 -5.77
CA LYS A 14 -5.14 -15.95 -6.74
C LYS A 14 -4.68 -14.49 -6.69
N PRO A 15 -3.43 -14.19 -7.09
CA PRO A 15 -2.85 -12.86 -7.00
C PRO A 15 -3.56 -11.82 -7.88
N LEU A 16 -4.40 -12.25 -8.82
CA LEU A 16 -5.23 -11.40 -9.66
C LEU A 16 -6.70 -11.53 -9.28
N LYS A 17 -7.38 -10.39 -9.17
CA LYS A 17 -8.83 -10.27 -9.03
C LYS A 17 -9.42 -10.04 -10.41
N ASP A 18 -9.77 -11.14 -11.07
CA ASP A 18 -10.32 -11.18 -12.44
C ASP A 18 -11.86 -11.16 -12.49
N LYS A 19 -12.54 -11.07 -11.34
CA LYS A 19 -14.00 -10.99 -11.24
C LYS A 19 -14.44 -9.91 -10.28
N VAL A 20 -15.50 -9.18 -10.65
CA VAL A 20 -16.22 -8.25 -9.75
C VAL A 20 -17.71 -8.52 -9.83
N THR A 21 -18.37 -8.50 -8.67
CA THR A 21 -19.82 -8.72 -8.55
C THR A 21 -20.53 -7.42 -8.18
N TYR A 22 -21.52 -7.04 -8.97
CA TYR A 22 -22.44 -5.93 -8.71
C TYR A 22 -23.86 -6.48 -8.62
N GLY A 23 -24.38 -6.64 -7.40
CA GLY A 23 -25.69 -7.26 -7.17
C GLY A 23 -25.69 -8.72 -7.64
N THR A 24 -26.46 -9.01 -8.70
CA THR A 24 -26.53 -10.35 -9.32
C THR A 24 -25.60 -10.52 -10.52
N LEU A 25 -24.99 -9.44 -11.01
CA LEU A 25 -24.12 -9.46 -12.19
C LEU A 25 -22.67 -9.71 -11.77
N THR A 26 -22.04 -10.74 -12.33
CA THR A 26 -20.59 -10.96 -12.20
C THR A 26 -19.92 -10.68 -13.53
N LEU A 27 -18.94 -9.79 -13.52
CA LEU A 27 -18.16 -9.39 -14.68
C LEU A 27 -16.75 -9.96 -14.58
N ASP A 28 -16.26 -10.54 -15.68
CA ASP A 28 -14.85 -10.85 -15.84
C ASP A 28 -14.09 -9.56 -16.21
N ILE A 29 -13.01 -9.27 -15.52
CA ILE A 29 -12.17 -8.08 -15.72
C ILE A 29 -10.80 -8.57 -16.16
N ASP A 30 -10.24 -7.96 -17.20
CA ASP A 30 -8.82 -8.11 -17.53
C ASP A 30 -7.96 -7.35 -16.50
N PRO A 31 -7.26 -8.03 -15.58
CA PRO A 31 -6.44 -7.38 -14.56
C PRO A 31 -5.22 -6.65 -15.15
N SER A 32 -4.93 -6.84 -16.45
CA SER A 32 -3.83 -6.18 -17.14
C SER A 32 -4.02 -4.67 -17.28
N PHE A 33 -5.28 -4.19 -17.29
CA PHE A 33 -5.64 -2.79 -17.50
C PHE A 33 -5.36 -1.91 -16.27
N ASP A 34 -5.56 -2.44 -15.06
CA ASP A 34 -5.14 -1.80 -13.80
C ASP A 34 -4.63 -2.86 -12.79
N LYS A 35 -3.33 -3.12 -12.89
CA LYS A 35 -2.66 -4.14 -12.06
C LYS A 35 -2.64 -3.79 -10.58
N THR A 36 -2.83 -2.52 -10.20
CA THR A 36 -2.82 -2.11 -8.79
C THR A 36 -4.16 -2.32 -8.13
N ARG A 37 -5.27 -2.07 -8.85
CA ARG A 37 -6.65 -2.26 -8.34
C ARG A 37 -7.09 -3.71 -8.37
N HIS A 38 -6.59 -4.50 -9.32
CA HIS A 38 -7.04 -5.87 -9.54
C HIS A 38 -6.03 -6.92 -9.05
N THR A 39 -5.26 -6.62 -8.00
CA THR A 39 -4.38 -7.61 -7.36
C THR A 39 -4.85 -7.97 -5.95
N ASN A 40 -4.82 -9.26 -5.64
CA ASN A 40 -4.89 -9.74 -4.26
C ASN A 40 -3.47 -9.71 -3.67
N ARG A 41 -3.22 -8.73 -2.81
CA ARG A 41 -1.92 -8.51 -2.16
C ARG A 41 -1.87 -9.04 -0.74
N ILE A 42 -2.91 -9.74 -0.30
CA ILE A 42 -2.95 -10.38 1.01
C ILE A 42 -2.45 -11.81 0.86
N GLY A 43 -1.42 -12.15 1.64
CA GLY A 43 -0.84 -13.48 1.69
C GLY A 43 -0.78 -14.02 3.11
N LYS A 44 -0.63 -15.33 3.25
CA LYS A 44 -0.46 -16.01 4.53
C LYS A 44 1.00 -16.41 4.74
N VAL A 45 1.56 -16.05 5.89
CA VAL A 45 2.96 -16.37 6.22
C VAL A 45 3.09 -17.87 6.51
N ILE A 46 3.97 -18.55 5.77
CA ILE A 46 4.26 -19.97 5.96
C ILE A 46 5.65 -20.23 6.56
N ALA A 47 6.57 -19.28 6.40
CA ALA A 47 7.87 -19.29 7.09
C ALA A 47 8.32 -17.85 7.39
N VAL A 48 8.97 -17.68 8.54
CA VAL A 48 9.60 -16.43 8.96
C VAL A 48 11.11 -16.56 8.87
N PRO A 49 11.82 -15.45 8.63
CA PRO A 49 13.29 -15.42 8.60
C PRO A 49 13.88 -15.75 9.98
N ARG A 50 15.11 -16.25 9.97
CA ARG A 50 15.85 -16.63 11.19
C ARG A 50 16.89 -15.59 11.59
N ASP A 51 17.35 -14.81 10.62
CA ASP A 51 18.51 -13.94 10.79
C ASP A 51 18.16 -12.63 11.51
N TYR A 52 16.87 -12.37 11.75
CA TYR A 52 16.40 -11.25 12.57
C TYR A 52 15.09 -11.54 13.30
N VAL A 53 14.84 -10.74 14.34
CA VAL A 53 13.62 -10.79 15.14
C VAL A 53 12.51 -10.03 14.42
N THR A 54 11.34 -10.63 14.30
CA THR A 54 10.13 -10.02 13.73
C THR A 54 8.91 -10.31 14.60
N LYS A 55 7.94 -9.39 14.59
CA LYS A 55 6.64 -9.56 15.24
C LYS A 55 5.69 -10.43 14.41
N ILE A 56 5.98 -10.59 13.11
CA ILE A 56 5.20 -11.41 12.19
C ILE A 56 5.46 -12.88 12.49
N LYS A 57 4.39 -13.68 12.62
CA LYS A 57 4.46 -15.11 12.92
C LYS A 57 3.90 -15.96 11.77
N VAL A 58 4.32 -17.22 11.72
CA VAL A 58 3.71 -18.21 10.82
C VAL A 58 2.20 -18.26 11.07
N GLY A 59 1.42 -18.20 9.99
CA GLY A 59 -0.03 -18.17 10.00
C GLY A 59 -0.64 -16.77 9.89
N TYR A 60 0.12 -15.70 10.14
CA TYR A 60 -0.37 -14.32 10.03
C TYR A 60 -0.70 -13.96 8.58
N GLU A 61 -1.61 -13.02 8.41
CA GLU A 61 -1.86 -12.36 7.13
C GLU A 61 -0.91 -11.17 6.98
N VAL A 62 -0.34 -11.04 5.78
CA VAL A 62 0.53 -9.93 5.40
C VAL A 62 0.01 -9.27 4.13
N LEU A 63 0.17 -7.97 4.07
CA LEU A 63 -0.17 -7.14 2.92
C LEU A 63 1.12 -6.69 2.26
N VAL A 64 1.30 -7.03 0.98
CA VAL A 64 2.56 -6.84 0.28
C VAL A 64 2.49 -5.68 -0.72
N VAL A 65 3.64 -5.08 -1.01
CA VAL A 65 3.74 -4.06 -2.06
C VAL A 65 3.42 -4.65 -3.44
N HIS A 66 2.89 -3.82 -4.33
CA HIS A 66 2.41 -4.26 -5.66
C HIS A 66 3.50 -4.92 -6.52
N THR A 67 4.77 -4.55 -6.34
CA THR A 67 5.91 -5.07 -7.11
C THR A 67 6.14 -6.57 -6.88
N VAL A 68 5.72 -7.11 -5.73
CA VAL A 68 5.86 -8.54 -5.41
C VAL A 68 5.18 -9.43 -6.44
N LEU A 69 4.04 -8.98 -6.98
CA LEU A 69 3.20 -9.73 -7.89
C LEU A 69 3.40 -9.36 -9.37
N MET A 70 4.28 -8.40 -9.65
CA MET A 70 4.47 -7.89 -11.01
C MET A 70 5.27 -8.86 -11.87
N TYR A 71 4.65 -9.31 -12.97
CA TYR A 71 5.33 -9.97 -14.07
C TYR A 71 6.37 -9.05 -14.69
N GLN A 72 7.52 -9.61 -15.03
CA GLN A 72 8.57 -8.88 -15.74
C GLN A 72 8.33 -8.99 -17.24
N VAL A 73 8.73 -7.96 -17.99
CA VAL A 73 8.71 -7.98 -19.45
C VAL A 73 10.11 -7.64 -19.92
N TYR A 74 10.77 -8.60 -20.56
CA TYR A 74 12.09 -8.40 -21.15
C TYR A 74 12.03 -8.75 -22.64
N LYS A 75 12.31 -7.76 -23.50
CA LYS A 75 12.26 -7.90 -24.96
C LYS A 75 10.94 -8.49 -25.49
N GLY A 76 9.82 -8.06 -24.91
CA GLY A 76 8.48 -8.54 -25.28
C GLY A 76 8.09 -9.90 -24.70
N VAL A 77 8.99 -10.58 -23.99
CA VAL A 77 8.70 -11.84 -23.31
C VAL A 77 8.28 -11.56 -21.87
N LYS A 78 7.09 -12.04 -21.49
CA LYS A 78 6.58 -11.96 -20.13
C LYS A 78 7.12 -13.11 -19.30
N THR A 79 7.74 -12.83 -18.17
CA THR A 79 8.21 -13.85 -17.21
C THR A 79 7.50 -13.69 -15.88
N ASP A 80 7.46 -14.78 -15.10
CA ASP A 80 6.88 -14.80 -13.77
C ASP A 80 7.54 -13.76 -12.83
N PRO A 81 6.85 -13.33 -11.75
CA PRO A 81 7.40 -12.38 -10.79
C PRO A 81 8.71 -12.88 -10.17
N ILE A 82 9.67 -11.98 -9.95
CA ILE A 82 11.01 -12.33 -9.43
C ILE A 82 11.00 -12.94 -8.02
N TYR A 83 9.92 -12.69 -7.28
CA TYR A 83 9.68 -13.17 -5.92
C TYR A 83 8.96 -14.51 -5.89
N LEU A 84 8.43 -14.99 -7.03
CA LEU A 84 7.73 -16.27 -7.10
C LEU A 84 8.74 -17.43 -6.99
N MET A 85 8.52 -18.31 -6.03
CA MET A 85 9.34 -19.52 -5.82
C MET A 85 8.67 -20.79 -6.33
N ASP A 86 7.36 -20.93 -6.07
CA ASP A 86 6.59 -22.12 -6.44
C ASP A 86 5.21 -21.65 -6.94
N LYS A 87 5.00 -21.75 -8.25
CA LYS A 87 3.77 -21.30 -8.91
C LYS A 87 2.55 -22.12 -8.52
N GLU A 88 2.71 -23.43 -8.42
CA GLU A 88 1.63 -24.36 -8.09
C GLU A 88 1.12 -24.14 -6.66
N LYS A 89 2.03 -23.83 -5.74
CA LYS A 89 1.66 -23.52 -4.35
C LYS A 89 1.37 -22.04 -4.10
N GLY A 90 1.71 -21.16 -5.04
CA GLY A 90 1.62 -19.71 -4.85
C GLY A 90 2.56 -19.20 -3.77
N HIS A 91 3.77 -19.77 -3.67
CA HIS A 91 4.75 -19.35 -2.67
C HIS A 91 5.66 -18.26 -3.21
N TYR A 92 5.77 -17.18 -2.44
CA TYR A 92 6.64 -16.05 -2.71
C TYR A 92 7.69 -15.91 -1.62
N ARG A 93 8.91 -15.55 -1.99
CA ARG A 93 9.93 -15.06 -1.05
C ARG A 93 9.83 -13.54 -0.98
N ILE A 94 9.73 -13.00 0.22
CA ILE A 94 9.41 -11.58 0.42
C ILE A 94 10.35 -10.99 1.46
N GLU A 95 11.06 -9.94 1.08
CA GLU A 95 11.90 -9.15 1.99
C GLU A 95 11.03 -8.39 3.00
N ASN A 96 11.57 -8.07 4.19
CA ASN A 96 10.80 -7.41 5.25
C ASN A 96 10.15 -6.09 4.77
N ASP A 97 10.91 -5.31 4.01
CA ASP A 97 10.50 -3.99 3.52
C ASP A 97 9.45 -4.07 2.39
N LEU A 98 9.20 -5.26 1.84
CA LEU A 98 8.14 -5.47 0.86
C LEU A 98 6.81 -5.89 1.52
N ILE A 99 6.81 -6.13 2.83
CA ILE A 99 5.62 -6.32 3.65
C ILE A 99 5.22 -4.97 4.24
N VAL A 100 4.07 -4.45 3.82
CA VAL A 100 3.55 -3.15 4.24
C VAL A 100 2.90 -3.24 5.62
N MET A 101 2.01 -4.22 5.79
CA MET A 101 1.23 -4.42 7.01
C MET A 101 1.06 -5.91 7.31
N TYR A 102 0.75 -6.23 8.56
CA TYR A 102 0.40 -7.58 9.00
C TYR A 102 -0.73 -7.57 10.03
N ARG A 103 -1.39 -8.71 10.18
CA ARG A 103 -2.36 -8.99 11.24
C ARG A 103 -2.41 -10.48 11.56
N ALA A 104 -2.80 -10.84 12.77
CA ALA A 104 -2.84 -12.24 13.18
C ALA A 104 -4.02 -12.99 12.55
N THR A 105 -5.20 -12.38 12.55
CA THR A 105 -6.43 -12.91 11.97
C THR A 105 -7.19 -11.84 11.19
N PRO A 106 -8.14 -12.21 10.31
CA PRO A 106 -8.95 -11.24 9.56
C PRO A 106 -9.78 -10.27 10.43
N GLN A 107 -10.01 -10.62 11.69
CA GLN A 107 -10.75 -9.80 12.66
C GLN A 107 -9.86 -8.76 13.35
N ASP A 108 -8.54 -8.95 13.33
CA ASP A 108 -7.60 -8.04 13.96
C ASP A 108 -7.36 -6.80 13.09
N GLU A 109 -7.07 -5.69 13.74
CA GLU A 109 -6.63 -4.48 13.05
C GLU A 109 -5.25 -4.69 12.42
N TRP A 110 -5.07 -4.15 11.23
CA TRP A 110 -3.78 -4.15 10.58
C TRP A 110 -2.74 -3.30 11.34
N GLN A 111 -1.50 -3.78 11.34
CA GLN A 111 -0.35 -3.06 11.88
C GLN A 111 0.67 -2.86 10.77
N CYS A 112 1.20 -1.64 10.63
CA CYS A 112 2.29 -1.40 9.70
C CYS A 112 3.54 -2.14 10.14
N ASN A 113 4.28 -2.66 9.16
CA ASN A 113 5.53 -3.35 9.38
C ASN A 113 6.72 -2.41 9.18
N HIS A 114 7.73 -2.55 10.04
CA HIS A 114 9.03 -1.88 9.88
C HIS A 114 8.91 -0.36 9.65
N ILE A 115 9.43 0.14 8.53
CA ILE A 115 9.46 1.57 8.16
C ILE A 115 8.13 2.10 7.60
N HIS A 116 7.18 1.22 7.28
CA HIS A 116 5.97 1.64 6.57
C HIS A 116 5.01 2.39 7.46
N VAL A 117 4.32 3.37 6.88
CA VAL A 117 3.21 4.09 7.50
C VAL A 117 2.19 4.40 6.43
N LEU A 118 0.90 4.28 6.79
CA LEU A 118 -0.20 4.60 5.89
C LEU A 118 -0.88 5.88 6.34
N VAL A 119 -0.87 6.85 5.43
CA VAL A 119 -1.48 8.15 5.59
C VAL A 119 -2.74 8.22 4.72
N GLN A 120 -3.86 8.62 5.31
CA GLN A 120 -5.08 8.89 4.57
C GLN A 120 -5.00 10.29 3.95
N PRO A 121 -5.06 10.43 2.62
CA PRO A 121 -4.98 11.74 1.98
C PRO A 121 -6.21 12.59 2.27
N ILE A 122 -6.02 13.90 2.35
CA ILE A 122 -7.11 14.85 2.62
C ILE A 122 -7.70 15.31 1.29
N LYS A 123 -9.02 15.20 1.12
CA LYS A 123 -9.69 15.72 -0.08
C LYS A 123 -9.47 17.22 -0.20
N ALA A 124 -8.98 17.64 -1.35
CA ALA A 124 -8.78 19.03 -1.67
C ALA A 124 -10.11 19.77 -1.89
N LYS A 125 -10.11 21.03 -1.46
CA LYS A 125 -11.16 22.01 -1.77
C LYS A 125 -10.55 23.17 -2.55
N LYS A 126 -11.41 24.00 -3.13
CA LYS A 126 -10.98 25.20 -3.87
C LYS A 126 -10.11 26.10 -2.99
N GLU A 127 -10.51 26.27 -1.72
CA GLU A 127 -9.86 27.13 -0.74
C GLU A 127 -8.39 26.76 -0.51
N ASP A 128 -8.04 25.47 -0.61
CA ASP A 128 -6.68 24.97 -0.38
C ASP A 128 -5.69 25.44 -1.47
N TYR A 129 -6.21 25.84 -2.64
CA TYR A 129 -5.40 26.27 -3.80
C TYR A 129 -5.66 27.71 -4.25
N GLN A 130 -6.46 28.48 -3.49
CA GLN A 130 -6.74 29.87 -3.81
C GLN A 130 -5.47 30.72 -3.82
N ILE A 131 -5.31 31.51 -4.88
CA ILE A 131 -4.20 32.46 -5.00
C ILE A 131 -4.66 33.80 -4.44
N LYS A 132 -4.06 34.24 -3.33
CA LYS A 132 -4.41 35.53 -2.71
C LYS A 132 -4.24 36.68 -3.71
N GLY A 133 -5.26 37.53 -3.80
CA GLY A 133 -5.28 38.68 -4.71
C GLY A 133 -5.79 38.38 -6.13
N PHE A 134 -6.14 37.12 -6.44
CA PHE A 134 -6.67 36.73 -7.75
C PHE A 134 -8.00 35.98 -7.61
N SER A 135 -8.99 36.37 -8.42
CA SER A 135 -10.23 35.61 -8.59
C SER A 135 -10.15 34.85 -9.92
N LEU A 136 -9.98 33.53 -9.84
CA LEU A 136 -9.93 32.64 -11.00
C LEU A 136 -11.25 31.87 -11.12
N PRO A 137 -11.65 31.48 -12.35
CA PRO A 137 -12.86 30.69 -12.57
C PRO A 137 -12.74 29.27 -11.98
N ASP A 138 -13.88 28.66 -11.63
CA ASP A 138 -13.91 27.36 -10.92
C ASP A 138 -13.24 26.22 -11.69
N ASN A 139 -13.32 26.25 -13.03
CA ASN A 139 -12.67 25.26 -13.88
C ASN A 139 -11.14 25.23 -13.73
N PHE A 140 -10.49 26.35 -13.40
CA PHE A 140 -9.06 26.39 -13.12
C PHE A 140 -8.72 25.54 -11.89
N TYR A 141 -9.49 25.70 -10.81
CA TYR A 141 -9.26 24.98 -9.56
C TYR A 141 -9.63 23.50 -9.68
N ASN A 142 -10.74 23.18 -10.35
CA ASN A 142 -11.14 21.79 -10.58
C ASN A 142 -10.06 21.04 -11.39
N THR A 143 -9.55 21.67 -12.45
CA THR A 143 -8.47 21.07 -13.26
C THR A 143 -7.23 20.86 -12.40
N LYS A 144 -6.78 21.86 -11.63
CA LYS A 144 -5.59 21.74 -10.78
C LYS A 144 -5.74 20.64 -9.72
N ILE A 145 -6.91 20.53 -9.09
CA ILE A 145 -7.21 19.51 -8.08
C ILE A 145 -7.23 18.12 -8.70
N GLU A 146 -7.94 17.93 -9.80
CA GLU A 146 -8.09 16.61 -10.43
C GLU A 146 -6.81 16.16 -11.14
N SER A 147 -6.19 17.01 -11.95
CA SER A 147 -5.07 16.61 -12.82
C SER A 147 -3.74 16.50 -12.10
N ASN A 148 -3.48 17.35 -11.10
CA ASN A 148 -2.16 17.41 -10.47
C ASN A 148 -2.10 16.67 -9.13
N THR A 149 -3.26 16.51 -8.48
CA THR A 149 -3.32 16.04 -7.09
C THR A 149 -4.28 14.87 -6.90
N HIS A 150 -4.90 14.41 -7.99
CA HIS A 150 -5.88 13.33 -8.01
C HIS A 150 -7.05 13.56 -7.02
N GLY A 151 -7.39 14.82 -6.74
CA GLY A 151 -8.45 15.19 -5.80
C GLY A 151 -8.00 15.45 -4.35
N TYR A 152 -6.70 15.47 -4.04
CA TYR A 152 -6.19 15.54 -2.68
C TYR A 152 -5.29 16.77 -2.41
N ILE A 153 -5.10 17.13 -1.15
CA ILE A 153 -4.13 18.16 -0.76
C ILE A 153 -2.72 17.54 -0.89
N GLN A 154 -1.84 18.21 -1.64
CA GLN A 154 -0.44 17.76 -1.77
C GLN A 154 0.26 17.78 -0.41
N GLN A 155 1.06 16.75 -0.14
CA GLN A 155 1.96 16.66 1.02
C GLN A 155 1.30 16.69 2.40
N TYR A 156 -0.05 16.61 2.47
CA TYR A 156 -0.77 16.56 3.74
C TYR A 156 -1.72 15.37 3.81
N GLY A 157 -1.79 14.77 4.99
CA GLY A 157 -2.71 13.67 5.25
C GLY A 157 -2.84 13.36 6.73
N HIS A 158 -3.74 12.42 7.06
CA HIS A 158 -3.94 11.93 8.41
C HIS A 158 -3.35 10.55 8.59
N VAL A 159 -2.53 10.35 9.61
CA VAL A 159 -1.96 9.04 9.93
C VAL A 159 -3.08 8.04 10.24
N LYS A 160 -3.16 6.94 9.47
CA LYS A 160 -4.16 5.87 9.69
C LYS A 160 -3.57 4.66 10.40
N TYR A 161 -2.45 4.16 9.91
CA TYR A 161 -1.74 3.01 10.46
C TYR A 161 -0.29 3.39 10.71
N LEU A 162 0.21 3.04 11.88
CA LEU A 162 1.54 3.40 12.36
C LEU A 162 2.38 2.15 12.63
N ASN A 163 3.66 2.24 12.30
CA ASN A 163 4.67 1.35 12.87
C ASN A 163 5.03 1.78 14.30
N ASP A 164 5.85 0.97 14.95
CA ASP A 164 6.19 1.17 16.35
C ASP A 164 7.21 2.29 16.57
N GLU A 165 8.13 2.51 15.62
CA GLU A 165 9.12 3.59 15.71
C GLU A 165 8.45 4.97 15.79
N LEU A 166 7.49 5.26 14.90
CA LEU A 166 6.77 6.54 14.93
C LEU A 166 5.87 6.68 16.17
N LYS A 167 5.30 5.59 16.68
CA LYS A 167 4.54 5.61 17.95
C LYS A 167 5.45 6.00 19.12
N GLU A 168 6.66 5.44 19.16
CA GLU A 168 7.67 5.75 20.18
C GLU A 168 8.15 7.21 20.09
N GLN A 169 8.17 7.78 18.88
CA GLN A 169 8.43 9.22 18.66
C GLN A 169 7.24 10.12 19.02
N GLY A 170 6.10 9.56 19.42
CA GLY A 170 4.93 10.30 19.89
C GLY A 170 3.89 10.63 18.81
N VAL A 171 4.06 10.15 17.58
CA VAL A 171 3.07 10.29 16.51
C VAL A 171 1.87 9.39 16.81
N LYS A 172 0.66 9.90 16.60
CA LYS A 172 -0.60 9.23 16.91
C LYS A 172 -1.45 9.04 15.67
N LYS A 173 -2.31 8.01 15.73
CA LYS A 173 -3.36 7.81 14.74
C LYS A 173 -4.28 9.03 14.72
N GLY A 174 -4.51 9.58 13.53
CA GLY A 174 -5.30 10.79 13.31
C GLY A 174 -4.48 12.07 13.21
N ASP A 175 -3.20 12.07 13.61
CA ASP A 175 -2.34 13.24 13.48
C ASP A 175 -2.27 13.69 12.02
N LYS A 176 -2.40 15.00 11.80
CA LYS A 176 -2.16 15.61 10.50
C LYS A 176 -0.65 15.69 10.31
N VAL A 177 -0.15 15.20 9.19
CA VAL A 177 1.28 15.17 8.90
C VAL A 177 1.60 15.90 7.60
N PHE A 178 2.81 16.44 7.54
CA PHE A 178 3.43 16.98 6.34
C PHE A 178 4.54 16.03 5.88
N PHE A 179 4.55 15.66 4.60
CA PHE A 179 5.48 14.69 4.04
C PHE A 179 6.18 15.21 2.77
N VAL A 180 7.30 14.57 2.40
CA VAL A 180 8.08 14.94 1.20
C VAL A 180 7.25 14.81 -0.07
N ASP A 181 7.59 15.60 -1.09
CA ASP A 181 6.99 15.41 -2.43
C ASP A 181 7.48 14.10 -3.05
N PHE A 182 6.60 13.37 -3.73
CA PHE A 182 6.87 12.07 -4.38
C PHE A 182 7.43 10.97 -3.46
N GLY A 183 7.28 11.08 -2.14
CA GLY A 183 7.68 10.04 -1.17
C GLY A 183 6.62 8.97 -0.97
N ASP A 184 5.46 9.11 -1.61
CA ASP A 184 4.33 8.22 -1.45
C ASP A 184 4.05 7.37 -2.69
N TYR A 185 3.32 6.27 -2.47
CA TYR A 185 2.58 5.61 -3.52
C TYR A 185 1.15 5.33 -3.10
N GLU A 186 0.23 5.45 -4.06
CA GLU A 186 -1.19 5.20 -3.83
C GLU A 186 -1.43 3.72 -3.50
N PHE A 187 -2.11 3.50 -2.39
CA PHE A 187 -2.46 2.19 -1.87
C PHE A 187 -3.96 2.13 -1.61
N ARG A 188 -4.64 1.12 -2.17
CA ARG A 188 -6.06 0.88 -1.90
C ARG A 188 -6.26 -0.30 -0.97
N LEU A 189 -7.01 -0.08 0.10
CA LEU A 189 -7.41 -1.08 1.09
C LEU A 189 -8.89 -0.85 1.44
N ASP A 190 -9.71 -1.89 1.27
CA ASP A 190 -11.14 -1.87 1.58
C ASP A 190 -11.95 -0.72 0.94
N GLY A 191 -11.58 -0.35 -0.29
CA GLY A 191 -12.23 0.73 -1.06
C GLY A 191 -11.71 2.14 -0.74
N GLU A 192 -10.93 2.27 0.32
CA GLU A 192 -10.29 3.53 0.73
C GLU A 192 -8.92 3.70 0.09
N VAL A 193 -8.54 4.97 -0.13
CA VAL A 193 -7.22 5.35 -0.65
C VAL A 193 -6.33 5.75 0.51
N TYR A 194 -5.10 5.27 0.47
CA TYR A 194 -4.02 5.59 1.39
C TYR A 194 -2.75 5.91 0.62
N TYR A 195 -1.88 6.69 1.21
CA TYR A 195 -0.49 6.89 0.79
C TYR A 195 0.39 6.05 1.70
N CYS A 196 1.07 5.07 1.12
CA CYS A 196 2.09 4.30 1.82
C CYS A 196 3.44 4.99 1.59
N MET A 197 4.16 5.26 2.68
CA MET A 197 5.45 5.95 2.67
C MET A 197 6.34 5.38 3.80
N ASP A 198 7.62 5.74 3.80
CA ASP A 198 8.55 5.40 4.88
C ASP A 198 8.50 6.45 6.00
N ASN A 199 9.00 6.08 7.18
CA ASN A 199 9.21 7.00 8.30
C ASN A 199 9.96 8.28 7.92
N ARG A 200 10.96 8.16 7.03
CA ARG A 200 11.82 9.26 6.60
C ARG A 200 11.08 10.28 5.73
N ASP A 201 9.95 9.89 5.15
CA ASP A 201 9.14 10.74 4.28
C ASP A 201 8.22 11.66 5.10
N LEU A 202 7.96 11.34 6.37
CA LEU A 202 7.23 12.22 7.28
C LEU A 202 8.16 13.28 7.87
N LEU A 203 7.89 14.54 7.52
CA LEU A 203 8.73 15.67 7.91
C LEU A 203 8.26 16.35 9.19
N ALA A 204 6.94 16.40 9.43
CA ALA A 204 6.37 17.06 10.60
C ALA A 204 4.96 16.57 10.94
N VAL A 205 4.62 16.64 12.23
CA VAL A 205 3.23 16.65 12.70
C VAL A 205 2.74 18.10 12.73
N VAL A 206 1.58 18.34 12.12
CA VAL A 206 0.97 19.67 11.98
C VAL A 206 -0.08 19.83 13.06
N THR A 207 0.16 20.77 13.98
CA THR A 207 -0.74 21.13 15.09
C THR A 207 -1.63 22.30 14.74
#